data_AF-A0A5B0LUQ5-F1
#
_entry.id   AF-A0A5B0LUQ5-F1
#
_cell.length_a   1.000
_cell.length_b   1.000
_cell.length_c   1.000
_cell.angle_alpha   90.00
_cell.angle_beta   90.00
_cell.angle_gamma   90.00
#
_symmetry.space_group_name_H-M   'P 1'
#
loop_
_entity.id
_entity.type
_entity.pdbx_description
1 polymer ?
#
loop_
_entity_poly.entity_id
_entity_poly.type
_entity_poly.pdbx_seq_one_letter_code
_entity_poly.pdbx_strand_id
1 'polypeptide(L)'
;MSNPTNPSEEIDEMPNTADQSEEMSDESDLSEETDNISDTTDQSVSGQSDLSEGTRQTWQQGGVVYRQFSGLMDKCRAEPMSIQESASIDRVESKKDFLNQLHSTLLPLLQQHIIKLASEFKLDMLWGDRDAKFKTLLENQSELNHILDQINYAKYSICPAKSEPDASTCDQNLKEFKTYRISILREKLNSLLSQLELTFQFCRYLLEELPTSEYSMYCSDVFFLKRCFASGTSECCNTIDSTIRWMNRSDFYLIRDQWPDWIYTINEKFDEFTKLSGSDLISPNQKLRHKLLKLAKLAIPVIKLCRIFFSKLSKQVLSMTWLPLFTELSSQQIKTLRILPGYINSHLKNFLLGLKQTTNNNRATSASSLLMSAQEHSKDFQISVDLITSHIVPILPRTDDFPSQDYFRNWLGTWNTEHLVATENLVQAVKLIGRIE
;
A
#
# COMPACT_ATOMS: atom_id res chain seq x y z
N MET A 1 29.72 51.22 0.44
CA MET A 1 29.46 49.90 -0.19
C MET A 1 28.92 48.99 0.90
N SER A 2 27.72 48.45 0.93
CA SER A 2 26.40 48.72 0.37
C SER A 2 25.47 47.91 1.29
N ASN A 3 24.44 48.53 1.86
CA ASN A 3 23.36 47.81 2.54
C ASN A 3 22.59 46.95 1.53
N PRO A 4 22.05 45.78 1.91
CA PRO A 4 20.87 45.24 1.26
C PRO A 4 19.64 45.45 2.12
N THR A 5 18.66 46.04 1.45
CA THR A 5 17.34 46.48 1.87
C THR A 5 16.37 45.30 1.95
N ASN A 6 15.48 45.32 2.93
CA ASN A 6 14.28 44.50 3.03
C ASN A 6 13.17 45.08 2.11
N PRO A 7 12.32 44.25 1.49
CA PRO A 7 10.87 44.50 1.59
C PRO A 7 10.13 43.17 1.82
N SER A 8 9.41 43.02 2.94
CA SER A 8 8.02 43.45 3.15
C SER A 8 7.00 42.53 2.47
N GLU A 9 6.29 41.81 3.34
CA GLU A 9 5.19 40.88 3.14
C GLU A 9 3.97 41.55 2.49
N GLU A 10 3.34 40.86 1.54
CA GLU A 10 1.93 41.04 1.17
C GLU A 10 1.22 39.71 1.40
N ILE A 11 0.27 39.73 2.32
CA ILE A 11 -0.60 38.64 2.76
C ILE A 11 -1.88 38.80 1.95
N ASP A 12 -2.24 37.82 1.13
CA ASP A 12 -3.53 37.80 0.44
C ASP A 12 -4.49 36.87 1.21
N GLU A 13 -5.59 37.48 1.66
CA GLU A 13 -6.68 36.90 2.43
C GLU A 13 -7.52 35.94 1.58
N MET A 14 -7.75 34.71 2.07
CA MET A 14 -8.81 33.83 1.58
C MET A 14 -10.03 33.95 2.50
N PRO A 15 -11.26 34.21 1.99
CA PRO A 15 -12.43 34.19 2.82
C PRO A 15 -12.94 32.76 3.03
N ASN A 16 -13.33 32.58 4.28
CA ASN A 16 -13.89 31.42 4.95
C ASN A 16 -15.42 31.45 4.79
N THR A 17 -16.07 30.36 4.39
CA THR A 17 -17.51 30.18 4.62
C THR A 17 -17.82 28.73 4.90
N ALA A 18 -18.18 28.48 6.16
CA ALA A 18 -18.83 27.28 6.63
C ALA A 18 -20.36 27.40 6.44
N ASP A 19 -20.95 26.29 6.01
CA ASP A 19 -22.07 25.58 6.65
C ASP A 19 -23.33 26.39 7.05
N GLN A 20 -24.44 26.18 6.32
CA GLN A 20 -25.79 26.12 6.90
C GLN A 20 -26.68 25.14 6.12
N SER A 21 -27.11 24.12 6.87
CA SER A 21 -28.23 23.21 6.65
C SER A 21 -29.59 23.90 6.67
N GLU A 22 -30.52 23.51 5.80
CA GLU A 22 -31.97 23.67 6.03
C GLU A 22 -32.74 22.49 5.42
N GLU A 23 -33.44 21.76 6.29
CA GLU A 23 -34.55 20.86 5.97
C GLU A 23 -35.74 21.68 5.48
N MET A 24 -36.48 21.19 4.47
CA MET A 24 -37.94 21.32 4.44
C MET A 24 -38.58 20.18 3.64
N SER A 25 -39.36 19.40 4.36
CA SER A 25 -40.48 18.58 3.90
C SER A 25 -41.53 19.43 3.18
N ASP A 26 -42.19 18.87 2.16
CA ASP A 26 -43.64 19.05 2.00
C ASP A 26 -44.24 17.89 1.19
N GLU A 27 -45.22 17.26 1.82
CA GLU A 27 -46.20 16.36 1.21
C GLU A 27 -47.12 17.14 0.28
N SER A 28 -47.50 16.56 -0.86
CA SER A 28 -48.86 16.73 -1.36
C SER A 28 -49.29 15.55 -2.21
N ASP A 29 -50.32 14.92 -1.66
CA ASP A 29 -51.10 13.76 -2.04
C ASP A 29 -52.01 14.03 -3.26
N LEU A 30 -52.64 12.95 -3.76
CA LEU A 30 -53.77 12.89 -4.74
C LEU A 30 -53.36 12.96 -6.24
N SER A 31 -53.83 12.08 -7.14
CA SER A 31 -54.88 11.06 -7.08
C SER A 31 -54.75 10.13 -8.28
N GLU A 32 -55.03 8.84 -8.05
CA GLU A 32 -55.33 7.85 -9.08
C GLU A 32 -56.58 8.25 -9.86
N GLU A 33 -56.46 8.33 -11.19
CA GLU A 33 -57.57 8.04 -12.10
C GLU A 33 -57.08 7.03 -13.14
N THR A 34 -57.44 5.79 -12.89
CA THR A 34 -57.52 4.73 -13.89
C THR A 34 -58.65 5.05 -14.84
N ASP A 35 -58.41 5.03 -16.16
CA ASP A 35 -59.37 4.40 -17.06
C ASP A 35 -58.82 4.09 -18.46
N ASN A 36 -59.06 2.83 -18.81
CA ASN A 36 -59.37 2.27 -20.13
C ASN A 36 -58.28 2.17 -21.22
N ILE A 37 -57.72 0.97 -21.26
CA ILE A 37 -57.26 0.28 -22.47
C ILE A 37 -58.47 0.03 -23.38
N SER A 38 -58.42 0.51 -24.62
CA SER A 38 -58.94 -0.27 -25.76
C SER A 38 -58.11 -0.04 -27.01
N ASP A 39 -57.75 -1.16 -27.63
CA ASP A 39 -57.00 -1.32 -28.87
C ASP A 39 -57.60 -0.52 -30.02
N THR A 40 -56.74 0.17 -30.79
CA THR A 40 -56.83 0.08 -32.26
C THR A 40 -55.44 0.26 -32.87
N THR A 41 -55.09 -0.77 -33.64
CA THR A 41 -53.90 -0.97 -34.46
C THR A 41 -53.70 0.06 -35.57
N ASP A 42 -52.44 0.14 -36.00
CA ASP A 42 -51.93 0.64 -37.28
C ASP A 42 -52.04 2.14 -37.57
N GLN A 43 -50.93 2.84 -37.32
CA GLN A 43 -50.23 3.54 -38.40
C GLN A 43 -48.73 3.60 -38.13
N SER A 44 -48.02 2.86 -38.97
CA SER A 44 -46.60 2.93 -39.25
C SER A 44 -46.02 4.35 -39.23
N VAL A 45 -45.05 4.59 -38.37
CA VAL A 45 -43.97 5.57 -38.64
C VAL A 45 -42.66 4.80 -38.64
N SER A 46 -42.29 4.36 -39.84
CA SER A 46 -40.97 3.86 -40.20
C SER A 46 -39.94 4.97 -39.96
N GLY A 47 -39.29 4.93 -38.81
CA GLY A 47 -38.18 5.81 -38.45
C GLY A 47 -36.95 5.02 -38.02
N GLN A 48 -36.65 3.88 -38.67
CA GLN A 48 -35.50 3.06 -38.32
C GLN A 48 -34.96 2.26 -39.52
N SER A 49 -34.70 2.93 -40.64
CA SER A 49 -33.92 2.34 -41.73
C SER A 49 -33.30 3.46 -42.54
N ASP A 50 -32.07 3.84 -42.20
CA ASP A 50 -31.03 4.25 -43.17
C ASP A 50 -29.74 4.62 -42.42
N LEU A 51 -29.23 3.68 -41.62
CA LEU A 51 -27.80 3.67 -41.32
C LEU A 51 -27.13 2.95 -42.49
N SER A 52 -26.17 3.62 -43.14
CA SER A 52 -25.37 2.99 -44.20
C SER A 52 -24.79 1.66 -43.71
N GLU A 53 -24.62 0.69 -44.60
CA GLU A 53 -24.08 -0.63 -44.24
C GLU A 53 -22.72 -0.52 -43.53
N GLY A 54 -21.89 0.45 -43.94
CA GLY A 54 -20.64 0.80 -43.26
C GLY A 54 -20.85 1.25 -41.81
N THR A 55 -21.81 2.15 -41.56
CA THR A 55 -22.14 2.60 -40.19
C THR A 55 -22.59 1.43 -39.31
N ARG A 56 -23.44 0.53 -39.84
CA ARG A 56 -23.89 -0.67 -39.10
C ARG A 56 -22.72 -1.60 -38.74
N GLN A 57 -21.77 -1.81 -39.65
CA GLN A 57 -20.58 -2.63 -39.40
C GLN A 57 -19.67 -2.02 -38.33
N THR A 58 -19.43 -0.70 -38.37
CA THR A 58 -18.68 0.04 -37.35
C THR A 58 -19.30 -0.11 -35.95
N TRP A 59 -20.63 0.00 -35.82
CA TRP A 59 -21.34 -0.20 -34.55
C TRP A 59 -21.25 -1.64 -34.04
N GLN A 60 -21.33 -2.63 -34.94
CA GLN A 60 -21.13 -4.03 -34.59
C GLN A 60 -19.71 -4.27 -34.05
N GLN A 61 -18.68 -3.69 -34.68
CA GLN A 61 -17.30 -3.78 -34.21
C GLN A 61 -17.13 -3.14 -32.82
N GLY A 62 -17.74 -1.97 -32.58
CA GLY A 62 -17.75 -1.34 -31.25
C GLY A 62 -18.39 -2.21 -30.17
N GLY A 63 -19.50 -2.87 -30.48
CA GLY A 63 -20.13 -3.84 -29.58
C GLY A 63 -19.26 -5.08 -29.29
N VAL A 64 -18.43 -5.51 -30.24
CA VAL A 64 -17.44 -6.59 -30.03
C VAL A 64 -16.32 -6.12 -29.10
N VAL A 65 -15.74 -4.94 -29.36
CA VAL A 65 -14.68 -4.34 -28.52
C VAL A 65 -15.17 -4.19 -27.08
N TYR A 66 -16.41 -3.71 -26.91
CA TYR A 66 -17.05 -3.58 -25.61
C TYR A 66 -17.14 -4.91 -24.86
N ARG A 67 -17.64 -5.97 -25.53
CA ARG A 67 -17.75 -7.31 -24.93
C ARG A 67 -16.39 -7.93 -24.60
N GLN A 68 -15.36 -7.68 -25.41
CA GLN A 68 -14.02 -8.18 -25.13
C GLN A 68 -13.42 -7.55 -23.86
N PHE A 69 -13.70 -6.28 -23.56
CA PHE A 69 -13.32 -5.69 -22.27
C PHE A 69 -14.01 -6.38 -21.09
N SER A 70 -15.28 -6.78 -21.23
CA SER A 70 -15.96 -7.58 -20.19
C SER A 70 -15.24 -8.91 -19.96
N GLY A 71 -14.84 -9.61 -21.03
CA GLY A 71 -14.06 -10.85 -20.90
C GLY A 71 -12.71 -10.66 -20.23
N LEU A 72 -12.02 -9.54 -20.50
CA LEU A 72 -10.78 -9.17 -19.80
C LEU A 72 -11.02 -8.88 -18.31
N MET A 73 -12.12 -8.21 -17.97
CA MET A 73 -12.52 -7.97 -16.57
C MET A 73 -12.80 -9.28 -15.84
N ASP A 74 -13.52 -10.21 -16.46
CA ASP A 74 -13.81 -11.52 -15.86
C ASP A 74 -12.52 -12.30 -15.56
N LYS A 75 -11.50 -12.19 -16.43
CA LYS A 75 -10.17 -12.78 -16.19
C LYS A 75 -9.40 -12.11 -15.06
N CYS A 76 -9.60 -10.82 -14.82
CA CYS A 76 -9.00 -10.13 -13.69
C CYS A 76 -9.63 -10.58 -12.36
N ARG A 77 -10.92 -10.92 -12.38
CA ARG A 77 -11.69 -11.43 -11.22
C ARG A 77 -11.49 -12.92 -10.96
N ALA A 78 -11.09 -13.69 -11.98
CA ALA A 78 -11.04 -15.13 -11.91
C ALA A 78 -10.19 -15.64 -10.74
N GLU A 79 -10.79 -16.49 -9.92
CA GLU A 79 -10.12 -17.25 -8.86
C GLU A 79 -9.41 -18.50 -9.41
N PRO A 80 -8.44 -19.07 -8.67
CA PRO A 80 -7.71 -20.25 -9.10
C PRO A 80 -8.62 -21.43 -9.45
N MET A 81 -8.45 -21.98 -10.65
CA MET A 81 -8.87 -23.36 -10.92
C MET A 81 -8.04 -24.31 -10.05
N SER A 82 -8.69 -25.25 -9.38
CA SER A 82 -8.00 -26.24 -8.55
C SER A 82 -7.21 -27.21 -9.44
N ILE A 83 -5.91 -26.99 -9.57
CA ILE A 83 -5.01 -27.99 -10.17
C ILE A 83 -4.64 -28.99 -9.06
N GLN A 84 -4.93 -30.28 -9.29
CA GLN A 84 -4.56 -31.36 -8.37
C GLN A 84 -3.04 -31.37 -8.15
N GLU A 85 -2.65 -31.40 -6.87
CA GLU A 85 -1.26 -31.31 -6.44
C GLU A 85 -0.55 -32.66 -6.54
N SER A 86 0.50 -32.74 -7.35
CA SER A 86 1.57 -33.72 -7.18
C SER A 86 2.91 -32.99 -7.03
N ALA A 87 3.72 -33.39 -6.04
CA ALA A 87 4.99 -32.74 -5.73
C ALA A 87 6.16 -33.52 -6.37
N SER A 88 6.96 -32.85 -7.21
CA SER A 88 8.22 -33.36 -7.76
C SER A 88 9.26 -32.23 -7.89
N ILE A 89 10.54 -32.59 -8.05
CA ILE A 89 11.66 -31.65 -8.22
C ILE A 89 11.51 -30.79 -9.49
N ASP A 90 10.90 -31.34 -10.54
CA ASP A 90 10.55 -30.62 -11.78
C ASP A 90 9.65 -29.40 -11.53
N ARG A 91 8.92 -29.39 -10.41
CA ARG A 91 8.07 -28.26 -9.99
C ARG A 91 8.85 -27.04 -9.53
N VAL A 92 10.06 -27.21 -8.96
CA VAL A 92 10.84 -26.07 -8.45
C VAL A 92 11.54 -25.33 -9.60
N GLU A 93 12.09 -26.07 -10.55
CA GLU A 93 12.71 -25.50 -11.75
C GLU A 93 11.66 -24.76 -12.60
N SER A 94 10.50 -25.39 -12.83
CA SER A 94 9.36 -24.73 -13.51
C SER A 94 8.83 -23.49 -12.76
N LYS A 95 8.76 -23.50 -11.42
CA LYS A 95 8.38 -22.31 -10.64
C LYS A 95 9.34 -21.14 -10.85
N LYS A 96 10.64 -21.43 -10.96
CA LYS A 96 11.66 -20.41 -11.21
C LYS A 96 11.53 -19.85 -12.62
N ASP A 97 11.25 -20.69 -13.59
CA ASP A 97 10.97 -20.26 -14.95
C ASP A 97 9.75 -19.35 -15.01
N PHE A 98 8.65 -19.69 -14.32
CA PHE A 98 7.47 -18.80 -14.24
C PHE A 98 7.78 -17.47 -13.55
N LEU A 99 8.57 -17.47 -12.48
CA LEU A 99 8.96 -16.25 -11.78
C LEU A 99 9.83 -15.36 -12.67
N ASN A 100 10.79 -15.96 -13.39
CA ASN A 100 11.63 -15.27 -14.36
C ASN A 100 10.79 -14.72 -15.51
N GLN A 101 9.91 -15.52 -16.10
CA GLN A 101 9.02 -15.13 -17.18
C GLN A 101 8.09 -13.98 -16.78
N LEU A 102 7.54 -14.04 -15.56
CA LEU A 102 6.72 -12.97 -14.99
C LEU A 102 7.52 -11.66 -14.94
N HIS A 103 8.75 -11.71 -14.41
CA HIS A 103 9.62 -10.56 -14.26
C HIS A 103 10.12 -9.99 -15.60
N SER A 104 10.69 -10.82 -16.47
CA SER A 104 11.42 -10.38 -17.67
C SER A 104 10.52 -10.13 -18.88
N THR A 105 9.34 -10.74 -18.91
CA THR A 105 8.54 -10.84 -20.14
C THR A 105 7.10 -10.41 -19.91
N LEU A 106 6.34 -11.09 -19.03
CA LEU A 106 4.89 -10.87 -18.92
C LEU A 106 4.55 -9.48 -18.37
N LEU A 107 5.19 -9.06 -17.28
CA LEU A 107 4.93 -7.74 -16.69
C LEU A 107 5.36 -6.59 -17.63
N PRO A 108 6.56 -6.61 -18.25
CA PRO A 108 6.94 -5.61 -19.26
C PRO A 108 6.00 -5.58 -20.47
N LEU A 109 5.61 -6.73 -21.03
CA LEU A 109 4.67 -6.80 -22.15
C LEU A 109 3.30 -6.23 -21.77
N LEU A 110 2.79 -6.60 -20.59
CA LEU A 110 1.54 -6.05 -20.07
C LEU A 110 1.59 -4.51 -20.01
N GLN A 111 2.70 -3.95 -19.49
CA GLN A 111 2.90 -2.50 -19.43
C GLN A 111 2.87 -1.86 -20.83
N GLN A 112 3.54 -2.46 -21.82
CA GLN A 112 3.52 -1.97 -23.20
C GLN A 112 2.11 -1.94 -23.78
N HIS A 113 1.30 -2.99 -23.55
CA HIS A 113 -0.07 -3.05 -24.03
C HIS A 113 -1.02 -2.08 -23.30
N ILE A 114 -0.76 -1.78 -22.01
CA ILE A 114 -1.47 -0.72 -21.27
C ILE A 114 -1.12 0.66 -21.83
N ILE A 115 0.16 0.92 -22.14
CA ILE A 115 0.59 2.19 -22.74
C ILE A 115 -0.01 2.35 -24.15
N LYS A 116 -0.02 1.28 -24.95
CA LYS A 116 -0.70 1.25 -26.25
C LYS A 116 -2.19 1.55 -26.09
N LEU A 117 -2.86 0.91 -25.13
CA LEU A 117 -4.27 1.17 -24.83
C LEU A 117 -4.50 2.65 -24.47
N ALA A 118 -3.67 3.21 -23.59
CA ALA A 118 -3.73 4.62 -23.21
C ALA A 118 -3.54 5.56 -24.42
N SER A 119 -2.66 5.19 -25.36
CA SER A 119 -2.45 5.98 -26.57
C SER A 119 -3.63 5.93 -27.55
N GLU A 120 -4.36 4.82 -27.62
CA GLU A 120 -5.52 4.68 -28.51
C GLU A 120 -6.70 5.53 -28.05
N PHE A 121 -6.89 5.64 -26.73
CA PHE A 121 -7.93 6.44 -26.09
C PHE A 121 -7.54 7.92 -25.86
N LYS A 122 -6.48 8.43 -26.53
CA LYS A 122 -6.00 9.81 -26.35
C LYS A 122 -7.12 10.85 -26.49
N LEU A 123 -7.01 11.86 -25.63
CA LEU A 123 -8.08 12.76 -25.16
C LEU A 123 -8.69 13.69 -26.22
N ASP A 124 -8.10 13.79 -27.41
CA ASP A 124 -8.51 14.74 -28.46
C ASP A 124 -9.46 14.15 -29.52
N MET A 125 -9.81 12.87 -29.43
CA MET A 125 -10.22 12.17 -30.64
C MET A 125 -11.73 12.23 -30.91
N LEU A 126 -12.09 13.03 -31.92
CA LEU A 126 -12.92 12.51 -32.99
C LEU A 126 -12.19 11.28 -33.56
N TRP A 127 -12.68 10.07 -33.29
CA TRP A 127 -12.18 8.85 -33.94
C TRP A 127 -12.46 8.96 -35.44
N GLY A 128 -11.56 9.61 -36.18
CA GLY A 128 -11.74 9.91 -37.60
C GLY A 128 -12.00 8.63 -38.39
N ASP A 129 -11.13 7.64 -38.23
CA ASP A 129 -11.33 6.27 -38.72
C ASP A 129 -11.65 5.35 -37.54
N ARG A 130 -12.94 5.13 -37.30
CA ARG A 130 -13.43 4.27 -36.22
C ARG A 130 -13.12 2.80 -36.46
N ASP A 131 -13.17 2.34 -37.71
CA ASP A 131 -12.95 0.93 -38.03
C ASP A 131 -11.49 0.55 -37.80
N ALA A 132 -10.54 1.40 -38.20
CA ALA A 132 -9.12 1.21 -37.90
C ALA A 132 -8.85 1.24 -36.38
N LYS A 133 -9.54 2.10 -35.63
CA LYS A 133 -9.43 2.19 -34.17
C LYS A 133 -9.96 0.93 -33.49
N PHE A 134 -11.17 0.49 -33.84
CA PHE A 134 -11.74 -0.74 -33.31
C PHE A 134 -10.87 -1.96 -33.63
N LYS A 135 -10.34 -2.05 -34.86
CA LYS A 135 -9.40 -3.12 -35.23
C LYS A 135 -8.15 -3.11 -34.35
N THR A 136 -7.53 -1.94 -34.15
CA THR A 136 -6.34 -1.80 -33.30
C THR A 136 -6.63 -2.15 -31.84
N LEU A 137 -7.80 -1.79 -31.34
CA LEU A 137 -8.26 -2.16 -29.99
C LEU A 137 -8.47 -3.66 -29.85
N LEU A 138 -9.13 -4.31 -30.83
CA LEU A 138 -9.34 -5.76 -30.83
C LEU A 138 -8.00 -6.53 -30.83
N GLU A 139 -7.04 -6.11 -31.66
CA GLU A 139 -5.69 -6.69 -31.68
C GLU A 139 -5.00 -6.51 -30.31
N ASN A 140 -5.14 -5.34 -29.69
CA ASN A 140 -4.58 -5.10 -28.37
C ASN A 140 -5.27 -5.95 -27.28
N GLN A 141 -6.60 -6.12 -27.36
CA GLN A 141 -7.39 -6.93 -26.44
C GLN A 141 -7.03 -8.41 -26.54
N SER A 142 -6.77 -8.95 -27.74
CA SER A 142 -6.34 -10.33 -27.90
C SER A 142 -4.98 -10.60 -27.26
N GLU A 143 -4.03 -9.67 -27.38
CA GLU A 143 -2.72 -9.78 -26.73
C GLU A 143 -2.83 -9.68 -25.21
N LEU A 144 -3.58 -8.69 -24.70
CA LEU A 144 -3.88 -8.56 -23.26
C LEU A 144 -4.53 -9.83 -22.71
N ASN A 145 -5.47 -10.41 -23.46
CA ASN A 145 -6.16 -11.64 -23.08
C ASN A 145 -5.19 -12.81 -22.89
N HIS A 146 -4.23 -12.98 -23.82
CA HIS A 146 -3.20 -14.01 -23.71
C HIS A 146 -2.22 -13.73 -22.56
N ILE A 147 -1.80 -12.47 -22.37
CA ILE A 147 -0.88 -12.09 -21.30
C ILE A 147 -1.51 -12.34 -19.93
N LEU A 148 -2.78 -11.98 -19.74
CA LEU A 148 -3.51 -12.23 -18.50
C LEU A 148 -3.66 -13.72 -18.19
N ASP A 149 -3.89 -14.57 -19.19
CA ASP A 149 -3.92 -16.03 -18.99
C ASP A 149 -2.58 -16.54 -18.48
N GLN A 150 -1.47 -16.08 -19.08
CA GLN A 150 -0.13 -16.46 -18.65
C GLN A 150 0.19 -15.95 -17.25
N ILE A 151 -0.20 -14.71 -16.91
CA ILE A 151 -0.01 -14.15 -15.57
C ILE A 151 -0.81 -14.92 -14.53
N ASN A 152 -2.09 -15.21 -14.80
CA ASN A 152 -2.92 -16.00 -13.90
C ASN A 152 -2.35 -17.42 -13.72
N TYR A 153 -1.92 -18.06 -14.81
CA TYR A 153 -1.28 -19.37 -14.74
C TYR A 153 0.02 -19.36 -13.94
N ALA A 154 0.90 -18.37 -14.15
CA ALA A 154 2.13 -18.20 -13.40
C ALA A 154 1.85 -17.94 -11.91
N LYS A 155 0.89 -17.06 -11.60
CA LYS A 155 0.43 -16.77 -10.24
C LYS A 155 -0.01 -18.04 -9.51
N TYR A 156 -0.80 -18.90 -10.15
CA TYR A 156 -1.25 -20.17 -9.58
C TYR A 156 -0.11 -21.19 -9.43
N SER A 157 0.78 -21.27 -10.41
CA SER A 157 1.90 -22.20 -10.41
C SER A 157 2.92 -21.87 -9.32
N ILE A 158 3.19 -20.58 -9.11
CA ILE A 158 4.12 -20.08 -8.07
C ILE A 158 3.53 -20.29 -6.68
N CYS A 159 2.24 -19.94 -6.47
CA CYS A 159 1.61 -19.98 -5.16
C CYS A 159 0.18 -20.55 -5.20
N PRO A 160 -0.01 -21.87 -5.03
CA PRO A 160 -1.35 -22.47 -4.96
C PRO A 160 -2.12 -21.96 -3.73
N ALA A 161 -3.43 -21.79 -3.86
CA ALA A 161 -4.30 -21.19 -2.85
C ALA A 161 -4.26 -21.88 -1.48
N LYS A 162 -3.88 -23.17 -1.42
CA LYS A 162 -3.82 -23.98 -0.19
C LYS A 162 -2.51 -23.87 0.59
N SER A 163 -1.56 -23.05 0.13
CA SER A 163 -0.30 -22.83 0.83
C SER A 163 -0.41 -21.64 1.79
N GLU A 164 -1.38 -21.66 2.70
CA GLU A 164 -1.31 -20.78 3.86
C GLU A 164 0.00 -21.09 4.60
N PRO A 165 0.80 -20.08 4.95
CA PRO A 165 1.99 -20.31 5.75
C PRO A 165 1.54 -20.84 7.10
N ASP A 166 1.82 -22.10 7.37
CA ASP A 166 2.00 -22.52 8.75
C ASP A 166 3.01 -21.55 9.37
N ALA A 167 2.68 -21.02 10.56
CA ALA A 167 3.55 -20.15 11.35
C ALA A 167 4.92 -20.79 11.67
N SER A 168 5.06 -22.09 11.37
CA SER A 168 6.24 -22.95 11.49
C SER A 168 7.13 -22.98 10.22
N THR A 169 7.08 -21.98 9.35
CA THR A 169 7.79 -22.04 8.05
C THR A 169 9.31 -21.97 8.22
N CYS A 170 9.94 -23.15 8.32
CA CYS A 170 11.38 -23.38 8.12
C CYS A 170 11.72 -23.17 6.63
N ASP A 171 11.54 -21.95 6.13
CA ASP A 171 11.74 -21.59 4.73
C ASP A 171 13.02 -20.77 4.48
N GLN A 172 13.96 -20.77 5.45
CA GLN A 172 15.20 -20.00 5.41
C GLN A 172 15.96 -20.19 4.09
N ASN A 173 15.97 -21.42 3.57
CA ASN A 173 16.74 -21.81 2.40
C ASN A 173 15.98 -21.66 1.07
N LEU A 174 14.73 -21.18 1.09
CA LEU A 174 13.89 -21.09 -0.11
C LEU A 174 14.16 -19.86 -0.99
N LYS A 175 15.06 -18.95 -0.58
CA LYS A 175 15.49 -17.79 -1.37
C LYS A 175 14.31 -16.97 -1.94
N GLU A 176 14.15 -16.89 -3.27
CA GLU A 176 13.04 -16.22 -3.93
C GLU A 176 11.65 -16.77 -3.56
N PHE A 177 11.58 -18.04 -3.13
CA PHE A 177 10.35 -18.75 -2.77
C PHE A 177 10.03 -18.73 -1.27
N LYS A 178 10.73 -17.92 -0.47
CA LYS A 178 10.31 -17.63 0.90
C LYS A 178 8.84 -17.19 0.90
N THR A 179 8.02 -17.78 1.76
CA THR A 179 6.57 -17.57 1.78
C THR A 179 6.19 -16.10 1.92
N TYR A 180 6.96 -15.32 2.68
CA TYR A 180 6.79 -13.89 2.80
C TYR A 180 6.94 -13.16 1.46
N ARG A 181 7.96 -13.52 0.67
CA ARG A 181 8.18 -12.95 -0.66
C ARG A 181 7.01 -13.29 -1.58
N ILE A 182 6.63 -14.56 -1.61
CA ILE A 182 5.53 -15.02 -2.46
C ILE A 182 4.19 -14.40 -2.06
N SER A 183 3.93 -14.20 -0.77
CA SER A 183 2.72 -13.52 -0.26
C SER A 183 2.64 -12.09 -0.76
N ILE A 184 3.73 -11.32 -0.63
CA ILE A 184 3.77 -9.93 -1.11
C ILE A 184 3.66 -9.85 -2.64
N LEU A 185 4.28 -10.79 -3.37
CA LEU A 185 4.12 -10.88 -4.82
C LEU A 185 2.66 -11.13 -5.21
N ARG A 186 1.98 -12.05 -4.50
CA ARG A 186 0.56 -12.34 -4.69
C ARG A 186 -0.30 -11.10 -4.45
N GLU A 187 -0.07 -10.37 -3.35
CA GLU A 187 -0.77 -9.11 -3.04
C GLU A 187 -0.59 -8.07 -4.16
N LYS A 188 0.64 -7.89 -4.65
CA LYS A 188 0.94 -6.98 -5.75
C LYS A 188 0.23 -7.37 -7.05
N LEU A 189 0.24 -8.66 -7.40
CA LEU A 189 -0.46 -9.15 -8.59
C LEU A 189 -1.98 -9.01 -8.46
N ASN A 190 -2.55 -9.28 -7.28
CA ASN A 190 -3.97 -9.05 -7.03
C ASN A 190 -4.34 -7.57 -7.20
N SER A 191 -3.55 -6.67 -6.59
CA SER A 191 -3.73 -5.23 -6.74
C SER A 191 -3.69 -4.80 -8.22
N LEU A 192 -2.74 -5.33 -8.99
CA LEU A 192 -2.61 -5.05 -10.43
C LEU A 192 -3.85 -5.52 -11.21
N LEU A 193 -4.33 -6.75 -10.95
CA LEU A 193 -5.51 -7.29 -11.61
C LEU A 193 -6.76 -6.46 -11.30
N SER A 194 -6.95 -6.03 -10.04
CA SER A 194 -8.05 -5.14 -9.67
C SER A 194 -7.95 -3.77 -10.36
N GLN A 195 -6.75 -3.16 -10.43
CA GLN A 195 -6.54 -1.90 -11.15
C GLN A 195 -6.81 -2.02 -12.65
N LEU A 196 -6.43 -3.15 -13.26
CA LEU A 196 -6.71 -3.45 -14.67
C LEU A 196 -8.20 -3.60 -14.94
N GLU A 197 -8.91 -4.32 -14.07
CA GLU A 197 -10.36 -4.48 -14.15
C GLU A 197 -11.07 -3.11 -14.18
N LEU A 198 -10.73 -2.24 -13.23
CA LEU A 198 -11.22 -0.84 -13.17
C LEU A 198 -10.85 -0.07 -14.45
N THR A 199 -9.63 -0.23 -14.95
CA THR A 199 -9.19 0.43 -16.19
C THR A 199 -9.99 -0.02 -17.40
N PHE A 200 -10.28 -1.33 -17.53
CA PHE A 200 -11.12 -1.88 -18.60
C PHE A 200 -12.59 -1.44 -18.46
N GLN A 201 -13.08 -1.26 -17.25
CA GLN A 201 -14.40 -0.67 -17.01
C GLN A 201 -14.47 0.77 -17.53
N PHE A 202 -13.44 1.60 -17.30
CA PHE A 202 -13.38 2.93 -17.89
C PHE A 202 -13.29 2.91 -19.42
N CYS A 203 -12.61 1.92 -20.03
CA CYS A 203 -12.66 1.74 -21.49
C CYS A 203 -14.09 1.55 -21.98
N ARG A 204 -14.92 0.76 -21.28
CA ARG A 204 -16.32 0.53 -21.65
C ARG A 204 -17.15 1.80 -21.56
N TYR A 205 -17.01 2.57 -20.48
CA TYR A 205 -17.71 3.86 -20.35
C TYR A 205 -17.29 4.85 -21.44
N LEU A 206 -16.00 4.90 -21.79
CA LEU A 206 -15.52 5.72 -22.90
C LEU A 206 -16.05 5.27 -24.26
N LEU A 207 -16.31 3.96 -24.46
CA LEU A 207 -16.92 3.43 -25.67
C LEU A 207 -18.42 3.76 -25.77
N GLU A 208 -19.13 3.78 -24.65
CA GLU A 208 -20.55 4.17 -24.56
C GLU A 208 -20.74 5.65 -24.89
N GLU A 209 -19.82 6.49 -24.40
CA GLU A 209 -19.81 7.94 -24.63
C GLU A 209 -19.17 8.37 -25.96
N LEU A 210 -18.91 7.43 -26.88
CA LEU A 210 -18.35 7.77 -28.19
C LEU A 210 -19.28 8.74 -28.93
N PRO A 211 -18.80 9.95 -29.27
CA PRO A 211 -19.65 10.98 -29.86
C PRO A 211 -20.38 10.49 -31.11
N THR A 212 -21.69 10.62 -31.17
CA THR A 212 -22.46 10.49 -32.42
C THR A 212 -22.41 11.78 -33.26
N SER A 213 -22.02 12.92 -32.67
CA SER A 213 -21.77 14.19 -33.36
C SER A 213 -20.67 15.00 -32.67
N GLU A 214 -20.09 16.00 -33.34
CA GLU A 214 -19.05 16.90 -32.79
C GLU A 214 -19.48 17.64 -31.50
N TYR A 215 -20.78 17.77 -31.24
CA TYR A 215 -21.31 18.59 -30.13
C TYR A 215 -21.26 17.90 -28.76
N SER A 216 -21.11 16.56 -28.70
CA SER A 216 -21.07 15.81 -27.42
C SER A 216 -19.68 15.77 -26.76
N MET A 217 -18.65 16.29 -27.44
CA MET A 217 -17.25 16.21 -27.01
C MET A 217 -16.94 17.06 -25.76
N TYR A 218 -17.81 18.01 -25.41
CA TYR A 218 -17.64 18.92 -24.27
C TYR A 218 -18.42 18.53 -23.01
N CYS A 219 -18.95 17.30 -22.94
CA CYS A 219 -19.63 16.81 -21.74
C CYS A 219 -18.64 16.63 -20.58
N SER A 220 -18.95 17.18 -19.41
CA SER A 220 -18.14 17.06 -18.19
C SER A 220 -17.86 15.59 -17.82
N ASP A 221 -18.82 14.70 -18.11
CA ASP A 221 -18.72 13.27 -17.79
C ASP A 221 -17.62 12.58 -18.61
N VAL A 222 -17.49 12.92 -19.90
CA VAL A 222 -16.45 12.37 -20.77
C VAL A 222 -15.05 12.78 -20.33
N PHE A 223 -14.88 14.04 -19.92
CA PHE A 223 -13.61 14.52 -19.34
C PHE A 223 -13.26 13.81 -18.05
N PHE A 224 -14.24 13.58 -17.18
CA PHE A 224 -14.05 12.82 -15.94
C PHE A 224 -13.63 11.38 -16.21
N LEU A 225 -14.35 10.65 -17.08
CA LEU A 225 -14.03 9.27 -17.46
C LEU A 225 -12.63 9.15 -18.04
N LYS A 226 -12.27 10.09 -18.92
CA LYS A 226 -10.94 10.22 -19.51
C LYS A 226 -9.83 10.39 -18.47
N ARG A 227 -10.05 11.25 -17.47
CA ARG A 227 -9.11 11.45 -16.35
C ARG A 227 -8.98 10.19 -15.50
N CYS A 228 -10.10 9.53 -15.19
CA CYS A 228 -10.11 8.28 -14.44
C CYS A 228 -9.37 7.15 -15.18
N PHE A 229 -9.59 7.00 -16.48
CA PHE A 229 -8.86 6.05 -17.32
C PHE A 229 -7.35 6.35 -17.37
N ALA A 230 -6.96 7.62 -17.55
CA ALA A 230 -5.56 8.02 -17.52
C ALA A 230 -4.91 7.75 -16.16
N SER A 231 -5.63 8.00 -15.06
CA SER A 231 -5.18 7.65 -13.71
C SER A 231 -5.01 6.14 -13.55
N GLY A 232 -6.00 5.34 -13.97
CA GLY A 232 -5.96 3.88 -13.85
C GLY A 232 -4.83 3.23 -14.64
N THR A 233 -4.60 3.68 -15.88
CA THR A 233 -3.45 3.21 -16.69
C THR A 233 -2.11 3.58 -16.06
N SER A 234 -1.96 4.80 -15.55
CA SER A 234 -0.76 5.22 -14.80
C SER A 234 -0.55 4.39 -13.54
N GLU A 235 -1.61 4.11 -12.79
CA GLU A 235 -1.53 3.30 -11.58
C GLU A 235 -1.11 1.86 -11.88
N CYS A 236 -1.67 1.24 -12.93
CA CYS A 236 -1.24 -0.08 -13.39
C CYS A 236 0.26 -0.09 -13.75
N CYS A 237 0.74 0.90 -14.49
CA CYS A 237 2.15 1.01 -14.86
C CYS A 237 3.05 1.14 -13.63
N ASN A 238 2.67 2.00 -12.67
CA ASN A 238 3.39 2.17 -11.42
C ASN A 238 3.43 0.86 -10.60
N THR A 239 2.32 0.13 -10.53
CA THR A 239 2.25 -1.17 -9.86
C THR A 239 3.15 -2.20 -10.53
N ILE A 240 3.15 -2.26 -11.86
CA ILE A 240 4.04 -3.13 -12.65
C ILE A 240 5.51 -2.81 -12.35
N ASP A 241 5.93 -1.55 -12.47
CA ASP A 241 7.30 -1.12 -12.20
C ASP A 241 7.71 -1.40 -10.76
N SER A 242 6.79 -1.19 -9.81
CA SER A 242 7.03 -1.52 -8.39
C SER A 242 7.23 -3.02 -8.20
N THR A 243 6.47 -3.85 -8.92
CA THR A 243 6.49 -5.31 -8.80
C THR A 243 7.77 -5.88 -9.39
N ILE A 244 8.13 -5.47 -10.61
CA ILE A 244 9.40 -5.82 -11.28
C ILE A 244 10.58 -5.44 -10.38
N ARG A 245 10.61 -4.19 -9.88
CA ARG A 245 11.68 -3.73 -8.98
C ARG A 245 11.74 -4.60 -7.73
N TRP A 246 10.59 -4.89 -7.11
CA TRP A 246 10.47 -5.64 -5.86
C TRP A 246 10.98 -7.10 -5.99
N MET A 247 10.69 -7.78 -7.10
CA MET A 247 11.08 -9.19 -7.32
C MET A 247 12.59 -9.41 -7.17
N ASN A 248 13.40 -8.43 -7.60
CA ASN A 248 14.87 -8.49 -7.53
C ASN A 248 15.47 -7.83 -6.29
N ARG A 249 14.67 -7.39 -5.32
CA ARG A 249 15.20 -6.75 -4.11
C ARG A 249 15.81 -7.75 -3.14
N SER A 250 16.81 -7.31 -2.38
CA SER A 250 17.37 -8.14 -1.31
C SER A 250 16.42 -8.23 -0.12
N ASP A 251 16.56 -9.27 0.70
CA ASP A 251 15.82 -9.36 1.98
C ASP A 251 16.06 -8.12 2.86
N PHE A 252 17.25 -7.51 2.79
CA PHE A 252 17.58 -6.27 3.51
C PHE A 252 16.77 -5.07 3.05
N TYR A 253 16.55 -4.95 1.73
CA TYR A 253 15.65 -3.94 1.19
C TYR A 253 14.23 -4.18 1.72
N LEU A 254 13.75 -5.43 1.73
CA LEU A 254 12.41 -5.75 2.23
C LEU A 254 12.22 -5.36 3.70
N ILE A 255 13.23 -5.56 4.53
CA ILE A 255 13.23 -5.13 5.93
C ILE A 255 13.15 -3.61 6.02
N ARG A 256 13.99 -2.90 5.26
CA ARG A 256 14.16 -1.45 5.37
C ARG A 256 13.07 -0.62 4.68
N ASP A 257 12.39 -1.15 3.66
CA ASP A 257 11.53 -0.41 2.72
C ASP A 257 10.56 0.58 3.40
N GLN A 258 9.90 0.16 4.49
CA GLN A 258 8.91 0.99 5.21
C GLN A 258 9.50 1.75 6.41
N TRP A 259 10.76 1.54 6.75
CA TRP A 259 11.36 2.16 7.93
C TRP A 259 11.41 3.69 7.88
N PRO A 260 11.71 4.36 6.75
CA PRO A 260 11.76 5.83 6.70
C PRO A 260 10.47 6.50 7.19
N ASP A 261 9.32 6.01 6.73
CA ASP A 261 8.01 6.57 7.11
C ASP A 261 7.74 6.40 8.60
N TRP A 262 8.05 5.23 9.15
CA TRP A 262 7.90 4.98 10.59
C TRP A 262 8.89 5.76 11.44
N ILE A 263 10.13 5.95 10.97
CA ILE A 263 11.12 6.79 11.66
C ILE A 263 10.61 8.23 11.75
N TYR A 264 9.97 8.73 10.68
CA TYR A 264 9.32 10.05 10.71
C TYR A 264 8.24 10.10 11.80
N THR A 265 7.33 9.12 11.88
CA THR A 265 6.30 9.08 12.93
C THR A 265 6.88 8.95 14.34
N ILE A 266 7.97 8.18 14.52
CA ILE A 266 8.67 8.09 15.82
C ILE A 266 9.28 9.45 16.21
N ASN A 267 9.74 10.25 15.25
CA ASN A 267 10.21 11.62 15.52
C ASN A 267 9.06 12.52 15.99
N GLU A 268 7.87 12.41 15.39
CA GLU A 268 6.69 13.15 15.88
C GLU A 268 6.37 12.79 17.33
N LYS A 269 6.46 11.49 17.69
CA LYS A 269 6.28 11.05 19.09
C LYS A 269 7.34 11.65 20.01
N PHE A 270 8.60 11.72 19.58
CA PHE A 270 9.65 12.39 20.35
C PHE A 270 9.27 13.83 20.72
N ASP A 271 8.71 14.58 19.76
CA ASP A 271 8.28 15.97 19.99
C ASP A 271 7.09 16.04 20.94
N GLU A 272 6.11 15.12 20.82
CA GLU A 272 4.98 15.03 21.75
C GLU A 272 5.42 14.73 23.19
N PHE A 273 6.32 13.77 23.40
CA PHE A 273 6.86 13.45 24.72
C PHE A 273 7.70 14.59 25.30
N THR A 274 8.47 15.29 24.46
CA THR A 274 9.26 16.45 24.87
C THR A 274 8.34 17.58 25.33
N LYS A 275 7.29 17.91 24.56
CA LYS A 275 6.26 18.87 24.94
C LYS A 275 5.58 18.49 26.25
N LEU A 276 5.20 17.22 26.41
CA LEU A 276 4.58 16.71 27.64
C LEU A 276 5.52 16.83 28.85
N SER A 277 6.82 16.61 28.65
CA SER A 277 7.81 16.67 29.73
C SER A 277 8.11 18.10 30.21
N GLY A 278 7.87 19.09 29.34
CA GLY A 278 8.03 20.52 29.61
C GLY A 278 6.73 21.24 29.95
N SER A 279 5.57 20.59 29.81
CA SER A 279 4.27 21.19 30.08
C SER A 279 3.83 21.03 31.53
N ASP A 280 3.06 22.01 31.99
CA ASP A 280 2.40 21.98 33.28
C ASP A 280 1.12 21.15 33.21
N LEU A 281 1.26 19.81 33.22
CA LEU A 281 0.13 18.88 33.28
C LEU A 281 -0.88 19.27 34.38
N ILE A 282 -2.05 19.81 34.02
CA ILE A 282 -3.07 20.20 34.99
C ILE A 282 -3.70 18.92 35.55
N SER A 283 -3.25 18.51 36.74
CA SER A 283 -3.87 17.42 37.51
C SER A 283 -4.12 17.90 38.93
N PRO A 284 -5.31 17.63 39.51
CA PRO A 284 -5.60 17.98 40.89
C PRO A 284 -4.70 17.26 41.91
N ASN A 285 -4.02 16.18 41.51
CA ASN A 285 -3.07 15.46 42.35
C ASN A 285 -1.61 15.77 41.93
N GLN A 286 -0.96 16.68 42.67
CA GLN A 286 0.43 17.10 42.41
C GLN A 286 1.43 15.94 42.47
N LYS A 287 1.22 14.95 43.35
CA LYS A 287 2.12 13.78 43.48
C LYS A 287 2.01 12.85 42.28
N LEU A 288 0.79 12.65 41.76
CA LEU A 288 0.54 11.89 40.53
C LEU A 288 1.11 12.63 39.31
N ARG A 289 0.87 13.95 39.20
CA ARG A 289 1.45 14.80 38.16
C ARG A 289 2.97 14.66 38.08
N HIS A 290 3.67 14.76 39.22
CA HIS A 290 5.12 14.61 39.26
C HIS A 290 5.59 13.23 38.77
N LYS A 291 4.88 12.16 39.14
CA LYS A 291 5.17 10.81 38.65
C LYS A 291 4.93 10.67 37.13
N LEU A 292 3.84 11.23 36.60
CA LEU A 292 3.55 11.21 35.16
C LEU A 292 4.57 12.02 34.35
N LEU A 293 4.98 13.19 34.84
CA LEU A 293 6.07 13.97 34.23
C LEU A 293 7.39 13.21 34.27
N LYS A 294 7.68 12.49 35.36
CA LYS A 294 8.86 11.62 35.45
C LYS A 294 8.80 10.49 34.43
N LEU A 295 7.64 9.87 34.21
CA LEU A 295 7.47 8.86 33.15
C LEU A 295 7.70 9.43 31.75
N ALA A 296 7.12 10.60 31.46
CA ALA A 296 7.36 11.27 30.18
C ALA A 296 8.86 11.53 29.95
N LYS A 297 9.58 11.99 30.99
CA LYS A 297 11.03 12.19 30.94
C LYS A 297 11.82 10.90 30.75
N LEU A 298 11.40 9.80 31.35
CA LEU A 298 12.04 8.48 31.19
C LEU A 298 11.75 7.85 29.82
N ALA A 299 10.66 8.20 29.15
CA ALA A 299 10.36 7.74 27.79
C ALA A 299 11.26 8.42 26.73
N ILE A 300 11.71 9.66 26.96
CA ILE A 300 12.59 10.41 26.04
C ILE A 300 13.85 9.61 25.64
N PRO A 301 14.68 9.09 26.57
CA PRO A 301 15.86 8.31 26.21
C PRO A 301 15.50 7.01 25.47
N VAL A 302 14.38 6.35 25.80
CA VAL A 302 13.90 5.16 25.07
C VAL A 302 13.62 5.50 23.61
N ILE A 303 12.90 6.60 23.35
CA ILE A 303 12.58 7.05 21.98
C ILE A 303 13.87 7.44 21.23
N LYS A 304 14.82 8.11 21.89
CA LYS A 304 16.13 8.43 21.27
C LYS A 304 16.87 7.18 20.84
N LEU A 305 16.88 6.15 21.69
CA LEU A 305 17.53 4.87 21.37
C LEU A 305 16.84 4.17 20.19
N CYS A 306 15.51 4.23 20.08
CA CYS A 306 14.79 3.73 18.90
C CYS A 306 15.27 4.42 17.62
N ARG A 307 15.33 5.76 17.63
CA ARG A 307 15.78 6.56 16.48
C ARG A 307 17.20 6.22 16.06
N ILE A 308 18.11 6.08 17.04
CA ILE A 308 19.50 5.71 16.81
C ILE A 308 19.58 4.31 16.17
N PHE A 309 18.85 3.34 16.72
CA PHE A 309 18.80 1.97 16.22
C PHE A 309 18.37 1.92 14.74
N PHE A 310 17.19 2.44 14.43
CA PHE A 310 16.63 2.39 13.08
C PHE A 310 17.47 3.22 12.10
N SER A 311 17.90 4.43 12.48
CA SER A 311 18.71 5.28 11.60
C SER A 311 20.05 4.61 11.27
N LYS A 312 20.72 4.00 12.26
CA LYS A 312 22.02 3.39 12.04
C LYS A 312 21.91 2.13 11.19
N LEU A 313 21.01 1.21 11.55
CA LEU A 313 20.78 -0.01 10.77
C LEU A 313 20.35 0.30 9.33
N SER A 314 19.37 1.17 9.15
CA SER A 314 18.84 1.56 7.84
C SER A 314 19.92 2.16 6.94
N LYS A 315 20.73 3.09 7.47
CA LYS A 315 21.67 3.88 6.67
C LYS A 315 23.05 3.24 6.50
N GLN A 316 23.51 2.45 7.47
CA GLN A 316 24.89 1.95 7.50
C GLN A 316 24.99 0.45 7.27
N VAL A 317 23.93 -0.32 7.51
CA VAL A 317 23.96 -1.78 7.36
C VAL A 317 23.06 -2.21 6.21
N LEU A 318 21.75 -2.00 6.32
CA LEU A 318 20.75 -2.51 5.38
C LEU A 318 20.77 -1.79 4.01
N SER A 319 21.54 -0.71 3.87
CA SER A 319 21.69 0.08 2.64
C SER A 319 22.84 -0.37 1.74
N MET A 320 23.69 -1.28 2.22
CA MET A 320 24.91 -1.68 1.50
C MET A 320 24.58 -2.41 0.20
N THR A 321 25.26 -2.01 -0.87
CA THR A 321 25.02 -2.51 -2.22
C THR A 321 25.59 -3.91 -2.48
N TRP A 322 26.60 -4.33 -1.70
CA TRP A 322 27.28 -5.62 -1.86
C TRP A 322 26.63 -6.76 -1.04
N LEU A 323 25.56 -6.48 -0.28
CA LEU A 323 24.90 -7.49 0.54
C LEU A 323 24.29 -8.61 -0.32
N PRO A 324 24.28 -9.86 0.18
CA PRO A 324 23.58 -10.96 -0.46
C PRO A 324 22.11 -10.62 -0.75
N LEU A 325 21.57 -11.16 -1.84
CA LEU A 325 20.14 -11.00 -2.16
C LEU A 325 19.24 -11.68 -1.12
N PHE A 326 19.69 -12.81 -0.58
CA PHE A 326 18.93 -13.59 0.38
C PHE A 326 19.72 -13.78 1.67
N THR A 327 19.01 -13.70 2.79
CA THR A 327 19.51 -13.99 4.13
C THR A 327 19.10 -15.41 4.53
N GLU A 328 19.64 -15.92 5.63
CA GLU A 328 19.14 -17.14 6.28
C GLU A 328 17.94 -16.86 7.21
N LEU A 329 17.39 -15.63 7.21
CA LEU A 329 16.18 -15.32 7.96
C LEU A 329 14.98 -16.05 7.33
N SER A 330 14.13 -16.66 8.15
CA SER A 330 12.84 -17.19 7.69
C SER A 330 11.90 -16.04 7.32
N SER A 331 10.83 -16.38 6.58
CA SER A 331 9.75 -15.45 6.26
C SER A 331 9.17 -14.73 7.47
N GLN A 332 8.96 -15.46 8.56
CA GLN A 332 8.43 -14.87 9.79
C GLN A 332 9.43 -13.90 10.42
N GLN A 333 10.73 -14.22 10.42
CA GLN A 333 11.77 -13.34 10.97
C GLN A 333 11.95 -12.07 10.13
N ILE A 334 11.91 -12.18 8.79
CA ILE A 334 11.92 -11.01 7.88
C ILE A 334 10.70 -10.11 8.18
N LYS A 335 9.51 -10.71 8.30
CA LYS A 335 8.28 -9.97 8.63
C LYS A 335 8.43 -9.25 9.97
N THR A 336 8.91 -9.92 11.01
CA THR A 336 9.17 -9.34 12.34
C THR A 336 10.06 -8.10 12.25
N LEU A 337 11.21 -8.19 11.56
CA LEU A 337 12.12 -7.05 11.42
C LEU A 337 11.53 -5.90 10.59
N ARG A 338 10.77 -6.21 9.53
CA ARG A 338 10.15 -5.17 8.68
C ARG A 338 9.11 -4.35 9.46
N ILE A 339 8.23 -5.01 10.21
CA ILE A 339 7.09 -4.35 10.88
C ILE A 339 7.45 -3.76 12.26
N LEU A 340 8.64 -4.06 12.78
CA LEU A 340 9.13 -3.58 14.08
C LEU A 340 8.90 -2.07 14.31
N PRO A 341 9.29 -1.15 13.41
CA PRO A 341 9.07 0.29 13.65
C PRO A 341 7.59 0.65 13.87
N GLY A 342 6.67 -0.01 13.17
CA GLY A 342 5.23 0.20 13.32
C GLY A 342 4.70 -0.26 14.67
N TYR A 343 5.18 -1.41 15.17
CA TYR A 343 4.87 -1.86 16.54
C TYR A 343 5.44 -0.91 17.58
N ILE A 344 6.71 -0.51 17.45
CA ILE A 344 7.33 0.45 18.37
C ILE A 344 6.55 1.78 18.40
N ASN A 345 6.15 2.29 17.24
CA ASN A 345 5.31 3.48 17.16
C ASN A 345 3.96 3.30 17.86
N SER A 346 3.32 2.12 17.69
CA SER A 346 2.06 1.80 18.36
C SER A 346 2.21 1.72 19.88
N HIS A 347 3.29 1.10 20.37
CA HIS A 347 3.62 1.04 21.80
C HIS A 347 3.85 2.44 22.38
N LEU A 348 4.59 3.30 21.67
CA LEU A 348 4.80 4.70 22.08
C LEU A 348 3.50 5.51 22.09
N LYS A 349 2.63 5.31 21.10
CA LYS A 349 1.30 5.94 21.04
C LYS A 349 0.43 5.49 22.22
N ASN A 350 0.36 4.19 22.48
CA ASN A 350 -0.41 3.63 23.58
C ASN A 350 0.12 4.10 24.93
N PHE A 351 1.44 4.16 25.10
CA PHE A 351 2.06 4.72 26.30
C PHE A 351 1.68 6.19 26.50
N LEU A 352 1.75 7.01 25.44
CA LEU A 352 1.37 8.42 25.50
C LEU A 352 -0.12 8.63 25.82
N LEU A 353 -1.00 7.83 25.21
CA LEU A 353 -2.43 7.84 25.51
C LEU A 353 -2.69 7.43 26.97
N GLY A 354 -1.97 6.42 27.46
CA GLY A 354 -1.98 6.00 28.86
C GLY A 354 -1.68 7.17 29.79
N LEU A 355 -0.59 7.91 29.55
CA LEU A 355 -0.22 9.09 30.36
C LEU A 355 -1.31 10.16 30.38
N LYS A 356 -1.93 10.45 29.22
CA LYS A 356 -3.02 11.43 29.11
C LYS A 356 -4.28 10.96 29.85
N GLN A 357 -4.62 9.67 29.75
CA GLN A 357 -5.79 9.09 30.44
C GLN A 357 -5.61 9.00 31.96
N THR A 358 -4.40 8.69 32.47
CA THR A 358 -4.14 8.70 33.93
C THR A 358 -4.39 10.09 34.53
N THR A 359 -4.21 11.13 33.73
CA THR A 359 -4.45 12.53 34.13
C THR A 359 -5.95 12.81 34.33
N ASN A 360 -6.84 12.10 33.62
CA ASN A 360 -8.27 12.39 33.50
C ASN A 360 -9.23 11.45 34.29
N ASN A 361 -8.74 10.75 35.32
CA ASN A 361 -9.49 10.00 36.35
C ASN A 361 -9.72 8.47 36.22
N ASN A 362 -9.23 7.75 35.20
CA ASN A 362 -9.28 6.26 35.18
C ASN A 362 -7.91 5.63 35.52
N ARG A 363 -7.56 5.60 36.82
CA ARG A 363 -6.18 5.35 37.28
C ARG A 363 -5.69 3.89 37.18
N ALA A 364 -6.51 2.90 37.54
CA ALA A 364 -6.10 1.49 37.58
C ALA A 364 -5.89 0.89 36.18
N THR A 365 -6.85 1.10 35.26
CA THR A 365 -6.77 0.66 33.86
C THR A 365 -5.61 1.32 33.10
N SER A 366 -5.17 2.50 33.56
CA SER A 366 -4.11 3.26 32.92
C SER A 366 -2.70 2.76 33.30
N ALA A 367 -2.47 2.33 34.54
CA ALA A 367 -1.17 1.79 34.97
C ALA A 367 -0.83 0.44 34.33
N SER A 368 -1.81 -0.45 34.18
CA SER A 368 -1.63 -1.73 33.48
C SER A 368 -1.32 -1.54 32.00
N SER A 369 -2.02 -0.62 31.34
CA SER A 369 -1.79 -0.28 29.92
C SER A 369 -0.41 0.32 29.68
N LEU A 370 0.06 1.20 30.57
CA LEU A 370 1.42 1.76 30.54
C LEU A 370 2.49 0.67 30.71
N LEU A 371 2.27 -0.25 31.65
CA LEU A 371 3.19 -1.34 31.92
C LEU A 371 3.29 -2.30 30.74
N MET A 372 2.14 -2.69 30.18
CA MET A 372 2.04 -3.55 28.99
C MET A 372 2.80 -2.93 27.82
N SER A 373 2.54 -1.65 27.51
CA SER A 373 3.22 -0.96 26.40
C SER A 373 4.75 -0.91 26.56
N ALA A 374 5.25 -0.69 27.78
CA ALA A 374 6.69 -0.68 28.05
C ALA A 374 7.33 -2.08 27.96
N GLN A 375 6.61 -3.12 28.40
CA GLN A 375 7.10 -4.50 28.33
C GLN A 375 7.09 -5.05 26.90
N GLU A 376 6.03 -4.79 26.13
CA GLU A 376 5.93 -5.19 24.72
C GLU A 376 7.00 -4.51 23.88
N HIS A 377 7.23 -3.20 24.11
CA HIS A 377 8.34 -2.47 23.51
C HIS A 377 9.70 -3.16 23.76
N SER A 378 9.98 -3.53 25.01
CA SER A 378 11.23 -4.21 25.37
C SER A 378 11.37 -5.56 24.67
N LYS A 379 10.29 -6.34 24.66
CA LYS A 379 10.24 -7.67 24.07
C LYS A 379 10.50 -7.64 22.57
N ASP A 380 9.85 -6.74 21.84
CA ASP A 380 9.96 -6.64 20.38
C ASP A 380 11.37 -6.23 19.95
N PHE A 381 12.02 -5.33 20.71
CA PHE A 381 13.43 -5.00 20.48
C PHE A 381 14.36 -6.17 20.78
N GLN A 382 14.16 -6.89 21.89
CA GLN A 382 15.03 -8.03 22.23
C GLN A 382 15.00 -9.10 21.14
N ILE A 383 13.80 -9.48 20.68
CA ILE A 383 13.63 -10.43 19.56
C ILE A 383 14.40 -9.94 18.32
N SER A 384 14.30 -8.65 18.02
CA SER A 384 14.92 -8.07 16.83
C SER A 384 16.44 -7.95 16.92
N VAL A 385 16.96 -7.58 18.10
CA VAL A 385 18.40 -7.54 18.39
C VAL A 385 19.00 -8.94 18.25
N ASP A 386 18.31 -9.97 18.75
CA ASP A 386 18.77 -11.35 18.63
C ASP A 386 18.87 -11.77 17.16
N LEU A 387 17.82 -11.50 16.36
CA LEU A 387 17.81 -11.79 14.92
C LEU A 387 18.91 -11.06 14.16
N ILE A 388 19.13 -9.78 14.47
CA ILE A 388 20.18 -8.98 13.83
C ILE A 388 21.55 -9.54 14.21
N THR A 389 21.77 -9.85 15.48
CA THR A 389 23.02 -10.40 16.00
C THR A 389 23.36 -11.76 15.39
N SER A 390 22.36 -12.61 15.20
CA SER A 390 22.56 -13.98 14.69
C SER A 390 22.61 -14.07 13.17
N HIS A 391 21.94 -13.19 12.43
CA HIS A 391 21.82 -13.32 10.97
C HIS A 391 22.39 -12.14 10.17
N ILE A 392 22.40 -10.93 10.70
CA ILE A 392 22.85 -9.74 9.96
C ILE A 392 24.29 -9.39 10.28
N VAL A 393 24.67 -9.38 11.56
CA VAL A 393 26.06 -9.09 11.98
C VAL A 393 27.08 -10.07 11.39
N PRO A 394 26.78 -11.38 11.23
CA PRO A 394 27.69 -12.33 10.57
C PRO A 394 27.99 -12.06 9.10
N ILE A 395 27.15 -11.29 8.41
CA ILE A 395 27.29 -10.98 6.98
C ILE A 395 28.27 -9.82 6.75
N LEU A 396 28.54 -9.02 7.78
CA LEU A 396 29.46 -7.89 7.70
C LEU A 396 30.93 -8.36 7.57
N PRO A 397 31.79 -7.61 6.86
CA PRO A 397 33.18 -7.99 6.64
C PRO A 397 33.96 -7.96 7.95
N ARG A 398 34.90 -8.90 8.08
CA ARG A 398 35.91 -8.94 9.15
C ARG A 398 37.16 -8.16 8.74
N THR A 399 36.96 -6.93 8.31
CA THR A 399 38.03 -6.01 7.93
C THR A 399 38.14 -4.91 8.98
N ASP A 400 39.30 -4.24 9.07
CA ASP A 400 39.41 -3.01 9.86
C ASP A 400 38.64 -1.83 9.21
N ASP A 401 38.25 -1.98 7.93
CA ASP A 401 37.47 -0.99 7.18
C ASP A 401 36.02 -0.88 7.65
N PHE A 402 35.49 0.35 7.61
CA PHE A 402 34.15 0.66 8.11
C PHE A 402 33.05 0.34 7.09
N PRO A 403 31.92 -0.27 7.53
CA PRO A 403 31.67 -0.77 8.88
C PRO A 403 32.06 -2.26 9.00
N SER A 404 32.90 -2.54 9.98
CA SER A 404 33.34 -3.90 10.29
C SER A 404 32.32 -4.66 11.13
N GLN A 405 32.38 -5.99 11.05
CA GLN A 405 31.61 -6.88 11.91
C GLN A 405 31.79 -6.55 13.39
N ASP A 406 33.03 -6.32 13.83
CA ASP A 406 33.35 -6.07 15.24
C ASP A 406 32.85 -4.70 15.70
N TYR A 407 32.98 -3.67 14.84
CA TYR A 407 32.41 -2.35 15.12
C TYR A 407 30.91 -2.46 15.37
N PHE A 408 30.19 -3.12 14.47
CA PHE A 408 28.74 -3.18 14.55
C PHE A 408 28.27 -4.07 15.71
N ARG A 409 28.95 -5.20 15.96
CA ARG A 409 28.71 -6.05 17.13
C ARG A 409 28.86 -5.29 18.44
N ASN A 410 29.95 -4.54 18.59
CA ASN A 410 30.21 -3.75 19.79
C ASN A 410 29.16 -2.65 19.98
N TRP A 411 28.86 -1.90 18.92
CA TRP A 411 27.82 -0.88 18.98
C TRP A 411 26.45 -1.45 19.35
N LEU A 412 26.05 -2.58 18.74
CA LEU A 412 24.76 -3.20 19.02
C LEU A 412 24.70 -3.69 20.47
N GLY A 413 25.79 -4.25 20.99
CA GLY A 413 25.91 -4.64 22.40
C GLY A 413 25.78 -3.46 23.38
N THR A 414 26.48 -2.35 23.11
CA THR A 414 26.34 -1.12 23.91
C THR A 414 24.91 -0.57 23.84
N TRP A 415 24.35 -0.47 22.63
CA TRP A 415 22.99 0.01 22.43
C TRP A 415 21.97 -0.86 23.17
N ASN A 416 22.10 -2.19 23.12
CA ASN A 416 21.18 -3.10 23.79
C ASN A 416 21.24 -2.91 25.32
N THR A 417 22.44 -2.72 25.87
CA THR A 417 22.62 -2.46 27.30
C THR A 417 21.93 -1.15 27.72
N GLU A 418 22.14 -0.08 26.96
CA GLU A 418 21.50 1.23 27.22
C GLU A 418 19.97 1.16 27.09
N HIS A 419 19.47 0.43 26.08
CA HIS A 419 18.03 0.24 25.84
C HIS A 419 17.35 -0.54 26.96
N LEU A 420 17.96 -1.64 27.41
CA LEU A 420 17.44 -2.43 28.53
C LEU A 420 17.39 -1.61 29.82
N VAL A 421 18.45 -0.86 30.13
CA VAL A 421 18.48 0.02 31.32
C VAL A 421 17.43 1.12 31.23
N ALA A 422 17.28 1.78 30.08
CA ALA A 422 16.29 2.84 29.89
C ALA A 422 14.85 2.29 30.04
N THR A 423 14.58 1.12 29.46
CA THR A 423 13.25 0.50 29.49
C THR A 423 12.93 -0.07 30.88
N GLU A 424 13.89 -0.67 31.58
CA GLU A 424 13.70 -1.16 32.95
C GLU A 424 13.42 0.00 33.91
N ASN A 425 14.15 1.12 33.78
CA ASN A 425 13.87 2.33 34.57
C ASN A 425 12.45 2.86 34.34
N LEU A 426 11.97 2.82 33.08
CA LEU A 426 10.59 3.19 32.74
C LEU A 426 9.58 2.23 33.37
N VAL A 427 9.77 0.92 33.24
CA VAL A 427 8.92 -0.14 33.80
C VAL A 427 8.82 -0.02 35.32
N GLN A 428 9.94 0.16 36.02
CA GLN A 428 9.96 0.32 37.47
C GLN A 428 9.23 1.59 37.91
N ALA A 429 9.38 2.69 37.16
CA ALA A 429 8.66 3.91 37.44
C ALA A 429 7.13 3.75 37.25
N VAL A 430 6.68 2.97 36.26
CA VAL A 430 5.24 2.67 36.07
C VAL A 430 4.70 1.84 37.23
N LYS A 431 5.42 0.80 37.69
CA LYS A 431 5.01 -0.02 38.85
C LYS A 431 4.83 0.81 40.11
N LEU A 432 5.63 1.86 40.30
CA LEU A 432 5.50 2.79 41.43
C LEU A 432 4.26 3.70 41.36
N ILE A 433 3.58 3.79 40.22
CA ILE A 433 2.29 4.46 40.10
C ILE A 433 1.16 3.54 40.58
N GLY A 434 1.18 2.26 40.19
CA GLY A 434 0.17 1.28 40.60
C GLY A 434 0.11 1.03 42.11
N ARG A 435 1.22 1.19 42.84
CA ARG A 435 1.29 1.07 44.31
C ARG A 435 0.68 2.25 45.10
N ILE A 436 -0.05 3.16 44.44
CA ILE A 436 -0.85 4.21 45.11
C ILE A 436 -2.33 3.79 45.21
N GLU A 437 -2.69 2.63 44.67
CA GLU A 437 -3.84 1.84 45.14
C GLU A 437 -3.61 1.38 46.59
#